data_AF-A0A6H5JV86-F1
#
_entry.id   AF-A0A6H5JV86-F1
#
_cell.length_a   1.000
_cell.length_b   1.000
_cell.length_c   1.000
_cell.angle_alpha   90.00
_cell.angle_beta   90.00
_cell.angle_gamma   90.00
#
_symmetry.space_group_name_H-M   'P 1'
#
loop_
_entity.id
_entity.type
_entity.pdbx_description
1 polymer ?
#
loop_
_entity_poly.entity_id
_entity_poly.type
_entity_poly.pdbx_seq_one_letter_code
_entity_poly.pdbx_strand_id
1 'polypeptide(L)'
;MYQVRAEARHGAFNVIHLEGDTITIHKRTCANNFTESFKLGEEKVKHDGILRTRISEVVSMPSSRPTGYVRSARSTAVSGGRDDVHMLESRHIMEGGLSHTQEIRLHNLTTGEHCVTNRVWTRVPMTDEHQAMMGLLLLAEEPSSSSARILRQNT
;
A
#
# COMPACT_ATOMS: atom_id res chain seq x y z
N MET A 1 15.66 13.62 -17.52
CA MET A 1 14.99 12.40 -17.02
C MET A 1 15.72 11.98 -15.74
N TYR A 2 15.26 12.43 -14.57
CA TYR A 2 15.91 12.11 -13.30
C TYR A 2 15.49 10.69 -12.88
N GLN A 3 16.39 9.73 -13.08
CA GLN A 3 16.23 8.38 -12.53
C GLN A 3 15.99 8.47 -11.02
N VAL A 4 15.02 7.71 -10.53
CA VAL A 4 14.74 7.47 -9.11
C VAL A 4 15.93 6.73 -8.48
N ARG A 5 17.04 7.47 -8.24
CA ARG A 5 18.32 6.92 -7.78
C ARG A 5 18.27 6.35 -6.36
N ALA A 6 17.25 6.70 -5.58
CA ALA A 6 17.15 6.30 -4.19
C ALA A 6 16.72 4.82 -4.03
N GLU A 7 15.86 4.30 -4.89
CA GLU A 7 15.41 2.89 -4.86
C GLU A 7 16.51 1.92 -5.34
N ALA A 8 17.33 2.34 -6.31
CA ALA A 8 18.43 1.53 -6.85
C ALA A 8 19.64 1.40 -5.90
N ARG A 9 19.85 2.36 -4.98
CA ARG A 9 20.99 2.38 -4.04
C ARG A 9 20.74 1.64 -2.73
N HIS A 10 19.48 1.49 -2.32
CA HIS A 10 19.11 0.96 -1.01
C HIS A 10 18.32 -0.35 -1.06
N GLY A 11 18.03 -0.85 -2.27
CA GLY A 11 17.12 -1.98 -2.47
C GLY A 11 15.68 -1.55 -2.29
N ALA A 12 14.84 -1.82 -3.28
CA ALA A 12 13.40 -1.70 -3.16
C ALA A 12 12.81 -3.11 -3.21
N PHE A 13 12.02 -3.46 -2.20
CA PHE A 13 11.40 -4.76 -2.06
C PHE A 13 9.88 -4.58 -2.05
N ASN A 14 9.19 -5.45 -2.77
CA ASN A 14 7.74 -5.46 -2.81
C ASN A 14 7.26 -6.90 -2.89
N VAL A 15 6.69 -7.39 -1.79
CA VAL A 15 6.02 -8.69 -1.73
C VAL A 15 4.53 -8.47 -1.61
N ILE A 16 3.81 -9.10 -2.53
CA ILE A 16 2.36 -9.10 -2.55
C ILE A 16 1.94 -10.55 -2.40
N HIS A 17 1.25 -10.82 -1.31
CA HIS A 17 0.72 -12.14 -0.97
C HIS A 17 -0.81 -12.09 -1.09
N LEU A 18 -1.42 -13.14 -1.64
CA LEU A 18 -2.87 -13.32 -1.67
C LEU A 18 -3.19 -14.63 -0.95
N GLU A 19 -3.90 -14.54 0.16
CA GLU A 19 -4.40 -15.67 0.93
C GLU A 19 -5.92 -15.59 1.01
N GLY A 20 -6.62 -16.50 0.32
CA GLY A 20 -8.07 -16.44 0.19
C GLY A 20 -8.55 -15.13 -0.44
N ASP A 21 -9.31 -14.35 0.31
CA ASP A 21 -9.83 -13.02 -0.06
C ASP A 21 -8.99 -11.86 0.49
N THR A 22 -7.84 -12.16 1.12
CA THR A 22 -6.99 -11.16 1.77
C THR A 22 -5.69 -10.98 0.99
N ILE A 23 -5.44 -9.74 0.59
CA ILE A 23 -4.17 -9.33 -0.03
C ILE A 23 -3.30 -8.59 0.99
N THR A 24 -2.08 -9.05 1.16
CA THR A 24 -1.07 -8.43 2.03
C THR A 24 0.04 -7.85 1.18
N ILE A 25 0.32 -6.56 1.35
CA ILE A 25 1.35 -5.83 0.62
C ILE A 25 2.45 -5.44 1.61
N HIS A 26 3.63 -6.02 1.42
CA HIS A 26 4.86 -5.62 2.09
C HIS A 26 5.69 -4.80 1.11
N LYS A 27 5.86 -3.51 1.39
CA LYS A 27 6.69 -2.62 0.59
C LYS A 27 7.81 -2.07 1.45
N ARG A 28 9.04 -2.16 0.95
CA ARG A 28 10.22 -1.54 1.54
C ARG A 28 10.94 -0.73 0.47
N THR A 29 11.12 0.56 0.69
CA THR A 29 11.97 1.42 -0.13
C THR A 29 12.78 2.33 0.76
N CYS A 30 13.77 3.02 0.20
CA CYS A 30 14.52 4.06 0.91
C CYS A 30 13.64 5.15 1.57
N ALA A 31 12.42 5.37 1.06
CA ALA A 31 11.55 6.46 1.48
C ALA A 31 10.27 5.97 2.17
N ASN A 32 9.86 4.72 1.95
CA ASN A 32 8.58 4.24 2.45
C ASN A 32 8.64 2.74 2.75
N ASN A 33 8.28 2.38 3.97
CA ASN A 33 8.23 1.00 4.46
C ASN A 33 6.87 0.77 5.12
N PHE A 34 6.09 -0.18 4.59
CA PHE A 34 4.83 -0.57 5.20
C PHE A 34 4.49 -2.03 4.92
N THR A 35 3.72 -2.61 5.83
CA THR A 35 2.99 -3.87 5.66
C THR A 35 1.52 -3.54 5.84
N GLU A 36 0.70 -3.86 4.84
CA GLU A 36 -0.74 -3.62 4.92
C GLU A 36 -1.54 -4.74 4.28
N SER A 37 -2.54 -5.23 5.03
CA SER A 37 -3.49 -6.24 4.56
C SER A 37 -4.85 -5.62 4.24
N PHE A 38 -5.50 -6.13 3.20
CA PHE A 38 -6.81 -5.70 2.71
C PHE A 38 -7.66 -6.92 2.38
N LYS A 39 -8.93 -6.89 2.77
CA LYS A 39 -9.93 -7.82 2.24
C LYS A 39 -10.45 -7.29 0.91
N LEU A 40 -10.54 -8.17 -0.09
CA LEU A 40 -10.97 -7.81 -1.43
C LEU A 40 -12.43 -7.33 -1.42
N GLY A 41 -12.67 -6.16 -1.99
CA GLY A 41 -14.00 -5.54 -2.08
C GLY A 41 -14.48 -4.84 -0.81
N GLU A 42 -13.77 -4.98 0.32
CA GLU A 42 -14.12 -4.30 1.57
C GLU A 42 -13.41 -2.95 1.69
N GLU A 43 -14.13 -1.93 2.20
CA GLU A 43 -13.56 -0.63 2.51
C GLU A 43 -12.76 -0.70 3.82
N LYS A 44 -11.48 -0.34 3.75
CA LYS A 44 -10.63 -0.11 4.91
C LYS A 44 -10.51 1.40 5.15
N VAL A 45 -10.89 1.84 6.34
CA VAL A 45 -10.79 3.26 6.72
C VAL A 45 -9.71 3.44 7.79
N LYS A 46 -8.79 4.36 7.55
CA LYS A 46 -7.73 4.75 8.49
C LYS A 46 -7.86 6.24 8.82
N HIS A 47 -7.44 6.60 10.02
CA HIS A 47 -7.37 7.99 10.46
C HIS A 47 -5.94 8.29 10.85
N ASP A 48 -5.32 9.21 10.12
CA ASP A 48 -4.04 9.79 10.52
C ASP A 48 -4.32 10.95 11.48
N GLY A 49 -4.05 10.75 12.77
CA GLY A 49 -4.27 11.76 13.79
C GLY A 49 -3.30 12.94 13.72
N ILE A 50 -2.13 12.75 13.11
CA ILE A 50 -1.11 13.80 12.95
C ILE A 50 -1.51 14.71 11.79
N LEU A 51 -1.87 14.12 10.65
CA LEU A 51 -2.31 14.84 9.47
C LEU A 51 -3.79 15.25 9.52
N ARG A 52 -4.54 14.75 10.51
CA ARG A 52 -6.01 14.89 10.62
C ARG A 52 -6.69 14.50 9.32
N THR A 53 -6.31 13.35 8.80
CA THR A 53 -6.75 12.86 7.49
C THR A 53 -7.48 11.54 7.63
N ARG A 54 -8.63 11.42 6.98
CA ARG A 54 -9.33 10.16 6.79
C ARG A 54 -8.89 9.56 5.46
N ILE A 55 -8.41 8.32 5.48
CA ILE A 55 -8.03 7.58 4.29
C ILE A 55 -8.99 6.40 4.15
N SER A 56 -9.73 6.35 3.04
CA SER A 56 -10.63 5.26 2.67
C SER A 56 -10.04 4.48 1.51
N GLU A 57 -9.90 3.17 1.65
CA GLU A 57 -9.20 2.33 0.69
C GLU A 57 -9.99 1.08 0.34
N VAL A 58 -10.03 0.73 -0.94
CA VAL A 58 -10.64 -0.51 -1.44
C VAL A 58 -9.66 -1.17 -2.39
N VAL A 59 -9.46 -2.48 -2.23
CA VAL A 59 -8.67 -3.30 -3.15
C VAL A 59 -9.57 -4.32 -3.84
N SER A 60 -9.39 -4.49 -5.15
CA SER A 60 -10.17 -5.41 -5.96
C SER A 60 -9.29 -6.16 -6.95
N MET A 61 -9.73 -7.35 -7.35
CA MET A 61 -9.09 -8.16 -8.39
C MET A 61 -9.98 -8.15 -9.63
N PRO A 62 -9.55 -7.54 -10.77
CA PRO A 62 -10.33 -7.55 -12.00
C PRO A 62 -10.49 -8.98 -12.55
N SER A 63 -11.69 -9.29 -13.02
CA SER A 63 -12.12 -10.65 -13.42
C SER A 63 -11.67 -11.08 -14.83
N SER A 64 -11.09 -10.20 -15.66
CA SER A 64 -10.92 -10.43 -17.11
C SER A 64 -9.47 -10.39 -17.66
N ARG A 65 -8.45 -10.76 -16.86
CA ARG A 65 -6.97 -10.83 -17.16
C ARG A 65 -6.17 -9.50 -17.12
N PRO A 66 -4.83 -9.52 -16.89
CA PRO A 66 -4.04 -10.56 -16.23
C PRO A 66 -3.77 -10.21 -14.74
N THR A 67 -4.11 -11.16 -13.86
CA THR A 67 -3.47 -11.47 -12.57
C THR A 67 -2.82 -10.28 -11.84
N GLY A 68 -3.61 -9.29 -11.43
CA GLY A 68 -3.12 -8.18 -10.62
C GLY A 68 -4.28 -7.57 -9.85
N TYR A 69 -4.03 -6.49 -9.09
CA TYR A 69 -5.05 -5.83 -8.30
C TYR A 69 -5.19 -4.36 -8.66
N VAL A 70 -6.33 -3.80 -8.32
CA VAL A 70 -6.60 -2.37 -8.35
C VAL A 70 -6.86 -1.89 -6.92
N ARG A 71 -6.13 -0.88 -6.47
CA ARG A 71 -6.32 -0.19 -5.19
C ARG A 71 -6.80 1.23 -5.46
N SER A 72 -7.95 1.57 -4.92
CA SER A 72 -8.45 2.95 -4.87
C SER A 72 -8.30 3.46 -3.45
N ALA A 73 -7.63 4.59 -3.25
CA ALA A 73 -7.51 5.24 -1.95
C ALA A 73 -7.97 6.70 -2.05
N ARG A 74 -8.83 7.14 -1.13
CA ARG A 74 -9.28 8.51 -1.02
C ARG A 74 -8.82 9.08 0.31
N SER A 75 -8.01 10.11 0.25
CA SER A 75 -7.54 10.89 1.39
C SER A 75 -8.36 12.16 1.47
N THR A 76 -9.02 12.38 2.60
CA THR A 76 -9.84 13.57 2.86
C THR A 76 -9.40 14.22 4.17
N ALA A 77 -9.15 15.52 4.14
CA ALA A 77 -8.79 16.26 5.34
C ALA A 77 -10.01 16.46 6.24
N VAL A 78 -9.95 16.02 7.50
CA VAL A 78 -11.08 16.00 8.45
C VAL A 78 -11.57 17.41 8.80
N SER A 79 -10.71 18.42 8.67
CA SER A 79 -11.05 19.83 8.97
C SER A 79 -11.15 20.72 7.73
N GLY A 80 -11.52 20.16 6.56
CA GLY A 80 -11.62 20.93 5.31
C GLY A 80 -10.26 21.44 4.81
N GLY A 81 -9.20 20.69 5.12
CA GLY A 81 -7.84 20.96 4.65
C GLY A 81 -7.73 20.89 3.13
N ARG A 82 -6.69 21.54 2.60
CA ARG A 82 -6.57 21.92 1.18
C ARG A 82 -6.27 20.78 0.20
N ASP A 83 -6.03 19.56 0.66
CA ASP A 83 -5.44 18.51 -0.18
C ASP A 83 -6.25 17.20 -0.12
N ASP A 84 -7.50 17.26 -0.57
CA ASP A 84 -8.26 16.05 -0.86
C ASP A 84 -7.65 15.37 -2.08
N VAL A 85 -7.19 14.13 -1.91
CA VAL A 85 -6.48 13.38 -2.96
C VAL A 85 -7.17 12.05 -3.18
N HIS A 86 -7.38 11.72 -4.45
CA HIS A 86 -7.76 10.37 -4.88
C HIS A 86 -6.57 9.71 -5.57
N MET A 87 -6.26 8.50 -5.13
CA MET A 87 -5.24 7.64 -5.73
C MET A 87 -5.93 6.42 -6.35
N LEU A 88 -5.57 6.11 -7.59
CA LEU A 88 -5.87 4.84 -8.23
C LEU A 88 -4.55 4.15 -8.60
N GLU A 89 -4.27 3.03 -7.94
CA GLU A 89 -3.15 2.15 -8.27
C GLU A 89 -3.68 0.93 -9.01
N SER A 90 -3.09 0.64 -10.17
CA SER A 90 -3.36 -0.59 -10.93
C SER A 90 -2.06 -1.35 -11.09
N ARG A 91 -2.10 -2.66 -10.81
CA ARG A 91 -0.97 -3.56 -11.06
C ARG A 91 -1.35 -4.65 -12.04
N HIS A 92 -0.43 -4.95 -12.94
CA HIS A 92 -0.59 -6.03 -13.91
C HIS A 92 0.66 -6.89 -13.92
N ILE A 93 0.48 -8.20 -13.72
CA ILE A 93 1.57 -9.16 -13.91
C ILE A 93 1.80 -9.33 -15.41
N MET A 94 3.07 -9.27 -15.80
CA MET A 94 3.55 -9.36 -17.16
C MET A 94 4.49 -10.57 -17.31
N GLU A 95 4.85 -10.89 -18.56
CA GLU A 95 5.95 -11.82 -18.88
C GLU A 95 5.86 -13.18 -18.14
N GLY A 96 4.66 -13.76 -18.09
CA GLY A 96 4.45 -15.05 -17.43
C GLY A 96 4.70 -15.06 -15.92
N GLY A 97 4.71 -13.90 -15.25
CA GLY A 97 4.95 -13.79 -13.82
C GLY A 97 6.33 -13.23 -13.43
N LEU A 98 7.20 -12.94 -14.40
CA LEU A 98 8.57 -12.48 -14.15
C LEU A 98 8.66 -10.99 -13.82
N SER A 99 7.66 -10.20 -14.20
CA SER A 99 7.61 -8.78 -13.88
C SER A 99 6.17 -8.34 -13.63
N HIS A 100 6.00 -7.16 -13.04
CA HIS A 100 4.71 -6.49 -13.00
C HIS A 100 4.85 -4.99 -13.22
N THR A 101 3.88 -4.43 -13.94
CA THR A 101 3.73 -2.98 -14.05
C THR A 101 2.87 -2.48 -12.90
N GLN A 102 3.17 -1.27 -12.46
CA GLN A 102 2.42 -0.54 -11.47
C GLN A 102 2.18 0.86 -12.02
N GLU A 103 0.92 1.19 -12.26
CA GLU A 103 0.49 2.55 -12.59
C GLU A 103 -0.17 3.16 -11.36
N ILE A 104 0.26 4.35 -10.97
CA ILE A 104 -0.31 5.13 -9.87
C ILE A 104 -0.81 6.45 -10.43
N ARG A 105 -2.12 6.65 -10.41
CA ARG A 105 -2.77 7.92 -10.77
C ARG A 105 -3.14 8.64 -9.48
N LEU A 106 -2.67 9.86 -9.32
CA LEU A 106 -3.03 10.76 -8.24
C LEU A 106 -3.83 11.91 -8.82
N HIS A 107 -4.95 12.23 -8.20
CA HIS A 107 -5.83 13.33 -8.56
C HIS A 107 -6.07 14.19 -7.33
N ASN A 108 -5.67 15.46 -7.40
CA ASN A 108 -6.00 16.46 -6.39
C ASN A 108 -7.44 16.93 -6.65
N LEU A 109 -8.35 16.58 -5.75
CA LEU A 109 -9.77 16.90 -5.87
C LEU A 109 -10.07 18.38 -5.56
N THR A 110 -9.12 19.09 -4.95
CA THR A 110 -9.22 20.53 -4.69
C THR A 110 -8.80 21.35 -5.90
N THR A 111 -7.66 21.02 -6.53
CA THR A 111 -7.09 21.80 -7.65
C THR A 111 -7.46 21.25 -9.03
N GLY A 112 -7.90 19.99 -9.11
CA GLY A 112 -8.12 19.28 -10.38
C GLY A 112 -6.84 18.77 -11.04
N GLU A 113 -5.68 18.99 -10.43
CA GLU A 113 -4.40 18.52 -10.96
C GLU A 113 -4.28 17.00 -10.88
N HIS A 114 -3.63 16.41 -11.89
CA HIS A 114 -3.41 14.98 -11.95
C HIS A 114 -1.94 14.67 -12.22
N CYS A 115 -1.48 13.57 -11.63
CA CYS A 115 -0.15 13.02 -11.83
C CYS A 115 -0.26 11.52 -12.07
N VAL A 116 0.51 11.00 -13.03
CA VAL A 116 0.61 9.57 -13.30
C VAL A 116 2.06 9.14 -13.16
N THR A 117 2.29 8.12 -12.33
CA THR A 117 3.58 7.48 -12.15
C THR A 117 3.50 6.04 -12.62
N ASN A 118 4.40 5.65 -13.51
CA ASN A 118 4.53 4.28 -13.99
C ASN A 118 5.82 3.65 -13.46
N ARG A 119 5.73 2.42 -12.96
CA ARG A 119 6.86 1.63 -12.47
C ARG A 119 6.80 0.22 -13.04
N VAL A 120 7.98 -0.35 -13.25
CA VAL A 120 8.15 -1.77 -13.58
C VAL A 120 8.93 -2.41 -12.45
N TRP A 121 8.40 -3.51 -11.93
CA TRP A 121 9.04 -4.33 -10.91
C TRP A 121 9.42 -5.67 -11.52
N THR A 122 10.70 -6.01 -11.47
CA THR A 122 11.20 -7.31 -11.92
C THR A 122 11.28 -8.25 -10.73
N ARG A 123 10.75 -9.46 -10.88
CA ARG A 123 10.85 -10.51 -9.88
C ARG A 123 12.29 -10.99 -9.83
N VAL A 124 12.86 -11.01 -8.63
CA VAL A 124 14.16 -11.59 -8.35
C VAL A 124 13.98 -12.84 -7.47
N PRO A 125 14.86 -13.85 -7.58
CA PRO A 125 14.88 -14.95 -6.63
C PRO A 125 14.98 -14.43 -5.20
N MET A 126 14.20 -15.00 -4.28
CA MET A 126 14.36 -14.70 -2.87
C MET A 126 15.69 -15.26 -2.38
N THR A 127 16.50 -14.42 -1.74
CA THR A 127 17.71 -14.85 -1.03
C THR A 127 17.34 -15.29 0.38
N ASP A 128 18.24 -15.99 1.06
CA ASP A 128 18.04 -16.39 2.46
C ASP A 128 17.85 -15.18 3.39
N GLU A 129 18.52 -14.06 3.09
CA GLU A 129 18.33 -12.78 3.80
C GLU A 129 16.91 -12.23 3.62
N HIS A 130 16.36 -12.29 2.39
CA HIS A 130 14.96 -11.90 2.14
C HIS A 130 13.99 -12.79 2.91
N GLN A 131 14.24 -14.11 2.95
CA GLN A 131 13.41 -15.07 3.68
C GLN A 131 13.44 -14.83 5.19
N ALA A 132 14.63 -14.63 5.77
CA ALA A 132 14.79 -14.34 7.19
C ALA A 132 14.08 -13.03 7.59
N MET A 133 14.20 -11.99 6.76
CA MET A 133 13.49 -10.72 6.97
C MET A 133 11.97 -10.89 6.89
N MET A 134 11.45 -11.65 5.92
CA MET A 134 10.02 -11.93 5.81
C MET A 134 9.49 -12.75 6.99
N GLY A 135 10.25 -13.74 7.47
CA GLY A 135 9.89 -14.52 8.66
C GLY A 135 9.74 -13.63 9.90
N LEU A 136 10.64 -12.66 10.10
CA LEU A 136 10.54 -11.69 11.20
C LEU A 136 9.34 -10.74 11.05
N LEU A 137 8.99 -10.34 9.83
CA LEU A 137 7.85 -9.44 9.57
C LEU A 137 6.51 -10.14 9.78
N LEU A 138 6.39 -11.41 9.40
CA LEU A 138 5.19 -12.22 9.61
C LEU A 138 4.98 -12.59 11.09
N LEU A 139 6.07 -12.75 11.85
CA LEU A 139 5.99 -12.99 13.30
C LEU A 139 5.67 -11.73 14.11
N ALA A 140 5.84 -10.53 13.54
CA ALA A 140 5.46 -9.27 14.17
C ALA A 140 3.95 -8.97 14.07
N GLU A 141 3.16 -9.82 13.38
CA GLU A 141 1.70 -9.75 13.29
C GLU A 141 0.97 -10.42 14.48
N GLU A 142 1.59 -10.50 15.66
CA GLU A 142 0.83 -10.67 16.90
C GLU A 142 -0.07 -9.42 17.08
N PRO A 143 -1.39 -9.58 17.30
CA PRO A 143 -2.30 -8.45 17.35
C PRO A 143 -1.96 -7.62 18.59
N SER A 144 -1.49 -6.39 18.38
CA SER A 144 -1.59 -5.36 19.40
C SER A 144 -3.06 -4.95 19.56
N SER A 145 -3.82 -5.85 20.19
CA SER A 145 -4.95 -5.47 21.01
C SER A 145 -4.42 -4.56 22.12
N SER A 146 -4.57 -3.25 21.93
CA SER A 146 -4.66 -2.33 23.06
C SER A 146 -5.83 -1.38 22.86
N SER A 147 -7.03 -1.98 22.98
CA SER A 147 -8.06 -1.39 23.81
C SER A 147 -7.62 -1.50 25.28
N ALA A 148 -6.69 -0.66 25.72
CA ALA A 148 -6.35 -0.40 27.12
C ALA A 148 -5.54 0.91 27.16
N ARG A 149 -6.07 2.09 27.47
CA ARG A 149 -6.87 2.47 28.64
C ARG A 149 -7.62 3.76 28.31
N ILE A 150 -8.94 3.70 28.25
CA ILE A 150 -9.80 4.80 28.71
C ILE A 150 -10.91 4.16 29.54
N LEU A 151 -10.82 4.33 30.86
CA LEU A 151 -11.83 4.21 31.92
C LEU A 151 -11.01 4.26 33.23
N ARG A 152 -11.16 5.14 34.22
CA ARG A 152 -12.06 6.25 34.54
C ARG A 152 -11.36 7.10 35.62
N GLN A 153 -11.52 8.41 35.58
CA GLN A 153 -11.54 9.22 36.81
C GLN A 153 -12.79 8.85 37.61
N ASN A 154 -12.66 8.80 38.94
CA ASN A 154 -13.66 8.98 40.02
C ASN A 154 -13.53 7.92 41.12
N THR A 155 -12.71 8.23 42.13
CA THR A 155 -13.05 8.33 43.56
C THR A 155 -11.86 8.94 44.28
#